data_AF-A0A0P7XMK3-F1
#
_entry.id   AF-A0A0P7XMK3-F1
#
_cell.length_a   1.000
_cell.length_b   1.000
_cell.length_c   1.000
_cell.angle_alpha   90.00
_cell.angle_beta   90.00
_cell.angle_gamma   90.00
#
_symmetry.space_group_name_H-M   'P 1'
#
loop_
_entity.id
_entity.type
_entity.pdbx_description
1 polymer ?
#
loop_
_entity_poly.entity_id
_entity_poly.type
_entity_poly.pdbx_seq_one_letter_code
_entity_poly.pdbx_strand_id
1 'polypeptide(L)'
;MVMISIGLYARMEKHAEAVTAYMSVDPTILLLVVGVLIFFLTFCGCVGSLRENICLLRTFSICLIIIFLLQLAIGVLGFIFSDKARIKVTEVINKAIVHYRDDLDLQNLIDFGQKQNMYFNCTLENPSQERCSVPFSCCLLRKDEAIINRKCGQGKQDLDYLEAGDFIYTNGCIDKLVNWIHSNLFLLGGIVLGLAIPQLVGILLSQILLNQIKDQIELQKYNLHRS
;
A
#
# COMPACT_ATOMS: atom_id res chain seq x y z
N MET A 1 -9.70 14.96 0.45
CA MET A 1 -10.53 14.97 -0.77
C MET A 1 -9.86 14.28 -1.96
N VAL A 2 -8.69 14.72 -2.42
CA VAL A 2 -7.99 14.10 -3.57
C VAL A 2 -7.84 12.58 -3.44
N MET A 3 -7.38 12.08 -2.28
CA MET A 3 -7.24 10.63 -2.04
C MET A 3 -8.57 9.87 -2.13
N ILE A 4 -9.67 10.47 -1.66
CA ILE A 4 -11.01 9.87 -1.75
C ILE A 4 -11.46 9.82 -3.21
N SER A 5 -11.23 10.90 -3.97
CA SER A 5 -11.52 10.95 -5.41
C SER A 5 -10.76 9.89 -6.19
N ILE A 6 -9.45 9.74 -5.94
CA ILE A 6 -8.62 8.70 -6.56
C ILE A 6 -9.10 7.31 -6.15
N GLY A 7 -9.42 7.10 -4.86
CA GLY A 7 -9.96 5.84 -4.37
C GLY A 7 -11.28 5.46 -5.04
N LEU A 8 -12.21 6.41 -5.16
CA LEU A 8 -13.49 6.19 -5.85
C LEU A 8 -13.28 5.92 -7.35
N TYR A 9 -12.42 6.70 -8.02
CA TYR A 9 -12.09 6.50 -9.43
C TYR A 9 -11.52 5.09 -9.68
N ALA A 10 -10.50 4.69 -8.91
CA ALA A 10 -9.90 3.37 -9.03
C ALA A 10 -10.87 2.24 -8.64
N ARG A 11 -11.83 2.50 -7.74
CA ARG A 11 -12.91 1.55 -7.42
C ARG A 11 -13.85 1.37 -8.61
N MET A 12 -14.27 2.46 -9.24
CA MET A 12 -15.15 2.40 -10.41
C MET A 12 -14.51 1.67 -11.58
N GLU A 13 -13.23 1.92 -11.87
CA GLU A 13 -12.49 1.21 -12.90
C GLU A 13 -12.42 -0.30 -12.61
N LYS A 14 -12.12 -0.68 -11.35
CA LYS A 14 -12.11 -2.08 -10.91
C LYS A 14 -13.50 -2.75 -10.99
N HIS A 15 -14.58 -2.02 -10.74
CA HIS A 15 -15.94 -2.55 -10.80
C HIS A 15 -16.39 -2.88 -12.23
N ALA A 16 -15.70 -2.41 -13.26
CA ALA A 16 -15.94 -2.82 -14.65
C ALA A 16 -15.39 -4.23 -14.97
N GLU A 17 -14.48 -4.79 -14.15
CA GLU A 17 -13.81 -6.07 -14.45
C GLU A 17 -13.83 -7.14 -13.34
N ALA A 18 -14.31 -6.89 -12.11
CA ALA A 18 -14.50 -7.99 -11.15
C ALA A 18 -15.53 -7.69 -10.05
N VAL A 19 -16.57 -8.52 -9.99
CA VAL A 19 -17.45 -8.69 -8.83
C VAL A 19 -16.74 -9.63 -7.85
N THR A 20 -16.59 -9.18 -6.61
CA THR A 20 -16.15 -9.94 -5.41
C THR A 20 -14.67 -10.34 -5.32
N ALA A 21 -13.90 -9.61 -4.51
CA ALA A 21 -12.96 -10.23 -3.56
C ALA A 21 -12.82 -9.31 -2.33
N TYR A 22 -13.15 -9.86 -1.18
CA TYR A 22 -13.59 -9.13 0.00
C TYR A 22 -12.43 -8.72 0.92
N MET A 23 -12.58 -7.51 1.46
CA MET A 23 -12.03 -6.91 2.69
C MET A 23 -10.84 -7.58 3.38
N SER A 24 -9.62 -7.18 3.01
CA SER A 24 -8.57 -6.89 4.00
C SER A 24 -7.33 -6.22 3.41
N VAL A 25 -7.06 -6.34 2.11
CA VAL A 25 -5.88 -5.71 1.49
C VAL A 25 -6.17 -5.18 0.07
N ASP A 26 -7.37 -4.66 -0.18
CA ASP A 26 -7.58 -3.91 -1.42
C ASP A 26 -6.96 -2.50 -1.26
N PRO A 27 -5.94 -2.13 -2.06
CA PRO A 27 -5.26 -0.85 -1.94
C PRO A 27 -6.23 0.34 -2.09
N THR A 28 -7.34 0.15 -2.79
CA THR A 28 -8.32 1.18 -3.06
C THR A 28 -9.25 1.44 -1.88
N ILE A 29 -9.70 0.40 -1.14
CA ILE A 29 -10.40 0.58 0.14
C ILE A 29 -9.49 1.28 1.16
N LEU A 30 -8.22 0.87 1.24
CA LEU A 30 -7.28 1.47 2.19
C LEU A 30 -7.12 2.98 1.91
N LEU A 31 -6.95 3.36 0.64
CA LEU A 31 -6.89 4.77 0.22
C LEU A 31 -8.15 5.55 0.61
N LEU A 32 -9.33 4.93 0.47
CA LEU A 32 -10.60 5.56 0.84
C LEU A 32 -10.70 5.77 2.35
N VAL A 33 -10.44 4.74 3.15
CA VAL A 33 -10.50 4.80 4.63
C VAL A 33 -9.51 5.85 5.15
N VAL A 34 -8.27 5.81 4.69
CA VAL A 34 -7.25 6.81 5.08
C VAL A 34 -7.67 8.21 4.65
N GLY A 35 -8.21 8.36 3.43
CA GLY A 35 -8.68 9.65 2.92
C GLY A 35 -9.81 10.25 3.77
N VAL A 36 -10.76 9.42 4.22
CA VAL A 36 -11.86 9.83 5.09
C VAL A 36 -11.34 10.23 6.47
N LEU A 37 -10.44 9.45 7.07
CA LEU A 37 -9.84 9.78 8.36
C LEU A 37 -9.09 11.13 8.32
N ILE A 38 -8.26 11.36 7.30
CA ILE A 38 -7.55 12.64 7.13
C ILE A 38 -8.54 13.79 6.95
N PHE A 39 -9.64 13.58 6.21
CA PHE A 39 -10.68 14.60 6.07
C PHE A 39 -11.31 14.99 7.40
N PHE A 40 -11.68 14.03 8.25
CA PHE A 40 -12.24 14.33 9.57
C PHE A 40 -11.22 15.03 10.48
N LEU A 41 -9.96 14.59 10.49
CA LEU A 41 -8.92 15.25 11.30
C LEU A 41 -8.69 16.69 10.87
N THR A 42 -8.59 16.94 9.57
CA THR A 42 -8.42 18.30 9.03
C THR A 42 -9.65 19.17 9.28
N PHE A 43 -10.86 18.63 9.13
CA PHE A 43 -12.09 19.33 9.47
C PHE A 43 -12.13 19.74 10.95
N CYS A 44 -11.84 18.81 11.88
CA CYS A 44 -11.79 19.09 13.30
C CYS A 44 -10.72 20.13 13.67
N GLY A 45 -9.53 20.04 13.08
CA GLY A 45 -8.45 21.01 13.31
C GLY A 45 -8.79 22.41 12.77
N CYS A 46 -9.28 22.51 11.54
CA CYS A 46 -9.63 23.78 10.90
C CYS A 46 -10.84 24.44 11.58
N VAL A 47 -11.95 23.70 11.78
CA VAL A 47 -13.14 24.26 12.43
C VAL A 47 -12.89 24.51 13.92
N GLY A 48 -12.15 23.64 14.60
CA GLY A 48 -11.79 23.81 16.00
C GLY A 48 -10.98 25.07 16.26
N SER A 49 -10.02 25.39 15.39
CA SER A 49 -9.23 26.63 15.48
C SER A 49 -10.05 27.86 15.08
N LEU A 50 -10.78 27.83 13.96
CA LEU A 50 -11.56 28.98 13.47
C LEU A 50 -12.74 29.37 14.37
N ARG A 51 -13.38 28.39 15.01
CA ARG A 51 -14.53 28.61 15.91
C ARG A 51 -14.13 28.65 17.38
N GLU A 52 -12.84 28.59 17.69
CA GLU A 52 -12.31 28.48 19.05
C GLU A 52 -13.02 27.39 19.89
N ASN A 53 -13.43 26.30 19.24
CA ASN A 53 -14.22 25.25 19.87
C ASN A 53 -13.30 24.24 20.55
N ILE A 54 -13.23 24.32 21.88
CA ILE A 54 -12.39 23.47 22.73
C ILE A 54 -12.63 21.97 22.48
N CYS A 55 -13.88 21.55 22.26
CA CYS A 55 -14.19 20.12 22.08
C CYS A 55 -13.59 19.56 20.77
N LEU A 56 -13.75 20.29 19.67
CA LEU A 56 -13.19 19.92 18.36
C LEU A 56 -11.65 19.95 18.39
N LEU A 57 -11.06 21.01 18.95
CA LEU A 57 -9.62 21.16 19.04
C LEU A 57 -8.98 20.11 19.97
N ARG A 58 -9.66 19.75 21.07
CA ARG A 58 -9.23 18.66 21.97
C ARG A 58 -9.32 17.29 21.29
N THR A 59 -10.39 17.03 20.55
CA THR A 59 -10.53 15.80 19.75
C THR A 59 -9.41 15.68 18.73
N PHE A 60 -9.13 16.75 17.99
CA PHE A 60 -8.01 16.80 17.04
C PHE A 60 -6.67 16.47 17.70
N SER A 61 -6.35 17.13 18.84
CA SER A 61 -5.09 16.88 19.54
C SER A 61 -4.98 15.45 20.08
N ILE A 62 -6.04 14.89 20.66
CA ILE A 62 -6.05 13.50 21.16
C ILE A 62 -5.84 12.51 20.01
N CYS A 63 -6.50 12.71 18.87
CA CYS A 63 -6.31 11.87 17.69
C CYS A 63 -4.86 11.92 17.18
N LEU A 64 -4.25 13.10 17.10
CA LEU A 64 -2.84 13.22 16.70
C LEU A 64 -1.89 12.52 17.66
N ILE A 65 -2.14 12.60 18.98
CA ILE A 65 -1.33 11.88 19.98
C ILE A 65 -1.45 10.37 19.78
N ILE A 66 -2.65 9.84 19.60
CA ILE A 66 -2.87 8.41 19.34
C ILE A 66 -2.13 7.97 18.07
N ILE A 67 -2.24 8.74 16.98
CA ILE A 67 -1.56 8.44 15.72
C ILE A 67 -0.03 8.46 15.91
N PHE A 68 0.51 9.45 16.62
CA PHE A 68 1.93 9.54 16.90
C PHE A 68 2.44 8.34 17.72
N LEU A 69 1.70 7.91 18.75
CA LEU A 69 2.03 6.74 19.55
C LEU A 69 1.99 5.46 18.72
N LEU A 70 0.98 5.29 17.86
CA LEU A 70 0.90 4.16 16.93
C LEU A 70 2.07 4.16 15.95
N GLN A 71 2.42 5.32 15.40
CA GLN A 71 3.55 5.48 14.48
C GLN A 71 4.88 5.14 15.16
N LEU A 72 5.08 5.58 16.41
CA LEU A 72 6.24 5.23 17.21
C LEU A 72 6.28 3.74 17.52
N ALA A 73 5.15 3.14 17.93
CA ALA A 73 5.07 1.71 18.21
C ALA A 73 5.40 0.87 16.97
N ILE A 74 4.84 1.22 15.80
CA ILE A 74 5.13 0.57 14.52
C ILE A 74 6.61 0.75 14.16
N GLY A 75 7.17 1.95 14.33
CA GLY A 75 8.58 2.22 14.06
C GLY A 75 9.52 1.40 14.95
N VAL A 76 9.27 1.36 16.26
CA VAL A 76 10.08 0.60 17.23
C VAL A 76 9.96 -0.90 16.99
N LEU A 77 8.74 -1.43 16.84
CA LEU A 77 8.51 -2.85 16.56
C LEU A 77 9.11 -3.25 15.20
N GLY A 78 8.97 -2.40 14.18
CA GLY A 78 9.55 -2.62 12.86
C GLY A 78 11.08 -2.59 12.88
N PHE A 79 11.69 -1.79 13.74
CA PHE A 79 13.14 -1.75 13.91
C PHE A 79 13.66 -2.97 14.67
N ILE A 80 13.08 -3.28 15.84
CA ILE A 80 13.53 -4.40 16.70
C ILE A 80 13.30 -5.74 16.01
N PHE A 81 12.12 -5.93 15.43
CA PHE A 81 11.73 -7.19 14.80
C PHE A 81 11.86 -7.13 13.28
N SER A 82 12.81 -6.36 12.75
CA SER A 82 12.94 -6.15 11.30
C SER A 82 13.00 -7.47 10.52
N ASP A 83 13.74 -8.48 10.99
CA ASP A 83 13.79 -9.81 10.34
C ASP A 83 12.50 -10.62 10.48
N LYS A 84 11.79 -10.55 11.61
CA LYS A 84 10.48 -11.22 11.76
C LYS A 84 9.39 -10.50 10.99
N ALA A 85 9.44 -9.18 10.92
CA ALA A 85 8.54 -8.35 10.14
C ALA A 85 8.69 -8.69 8.64
N ARG A 86 9.92 -8.92 8.16
CA ARG A 86 10.18 -9.42 6.78
C ARG A 86 9.46 -10.71 6.48
N ILE A 87 9.67 -11.72 7.31
CA ILE A 87 9.07 -13.04 7.13
C ILE A 87 7.55 -12.93 7.18
N LYS A 88 7.01 -12.17 8.14
CA LYS A 88 5.57 -12.00 8.30
C LYS A 88 4.92 -11.20 7.18
N VAL A 89 5.58 -10.15 6.66
CA VAL A 89 5.12 -9.41 5.48
C VAL A 89 5.09 -10.33 4.26
N THR A 90 6.15 -11.11 4.04
CA THR A 90 6.22 -12.08 2.94
C THR A 90 5.13 -13.15 3.07
N GLU A 91 4.90 -13.66 4.29
CA GLU A 91 3.86 -14.64 4.59
C GLU A 91 2.44 -14.07 4.37
N VAL A 92 2.16 -12.87 4.85
CA VAL A 92 0.86 -12.21 4.68
C VAL A 92 0.59 -11.94 3.21
N ILE A 93 1.60 -11.48 2.46
CA ILE A 93 1.45 -11.23 1.03
C ILE A 93 1.27 -12.56 0.27
N ASN A 94 2.05 -13.60 0.58
CA ASN A 94 1.89 -14.91 -0.04
C ASN A 94 0.52 -15.51 0.28
N LYS A 95 0.01 -15.36 1.50
CA LYS A 95 -1.36 -15.73 1.85
C LYS A 95 -2.39 -14.93 1.07
N ALA A 96 -2.18 -13.64 0.87
CA ALA A 96 -3.06 -12.83 0.03
C ALA A 96 -3.03 -13.27 -1.44
N ILE A 97 -1.87 -13.70 -1.97
CA ILE A 97 -1.75 -14.27 -3.32
C ILE A 97 -2.49 -15.59 -3.42
N VAL A 98 -2.25 -16.53 -2.48
CA VAL A 98 -2.94 -17.83 -2.48
C VAL A 98 -4.45 -17.62 -2.36
N HIS A 99 -4.89 -16.77 -1.46
CA HIS A 99 -6.31 -16.47 -1.28
C HIS A 99 -6.95 -15.75 -2.49
N TYR A 100 -6.20 -14.87 -3.16
CA TYR A 100 -6.63 -14.29 -4.44
C TYR A 100 -6.71 -15.34 -5.56
N ARG A 101 -5.79 -16.30 -5.53
CA ARG A 101 -5.69 -17.38 -6.50
C ARG A 101 -6.66 -18.53 -6.16
N ASP A 102 -7.29 -18.57 -4.99
CA ASP A 102 -8.26 -19.60 -4.56
C ASP A 102 -9.65 -19.48 -5.23
N ASP A 103 -9.85 -18.51 -6.13
CA ASP A 103 -10.93 -18.61 -7.11
C ASP A 103 -10.63 -19.85 -7.97
N LEU A 104 -11.35 -20.95 -7.69
CA LEU A 104 -11.08 -22.30 -8.22
C LEU A 104 -11.00 -22.35 -9.76
N ASP A 105 -11.61 -21.39 -10.45
CA ASP A 105 -11.56 -21.28 -11.90
C ASP A 105 -10.25 -20.64 -12.42
N LEU A 106 -9.65 -19.69 -11.69
CA LEU A 106 -8.47 -18.93 -12.14
C LEU A 106 -7.15 -19.66 -11.86
N GLN A 107 -7.02 -20.34 -10.73
CA GLN A 107 -5.85 -21.17 -10.40
C GLN A 107 -5.68 -22.31 -11.40
N ASN A 108 -6.80 -23.00 -11.66
CA ASN A 108 -6.86 -24.06 -12.64
C ASN A 108 -6.59 -23.50 -14.02
N LEU A 109 -7.20 -22.40 -14.48
CA LEU A 109 -6.90 -21.84 -15.81
C LEU A 109 -5.42 -21.50 -16.05
N ILE A 110 -4.71 -20.92 -15.08
CA ILE A 110 -3.31 -20.53 -15.24
C ILE A 110 -2.36 -21.72 -15.14
N ASP A 111 -2.49 -22.58 -14.12
CA ASP A 111 -1.62 -23.77 -13.98
C ASP A 111 -1.98 -24.89 -14.97
N PHE A 112 -3.27 -25.11 -15.26
CA PHE A 112 -3.70 -25.96 -16.37
C PHE A 112 -3.18 -25.42 -17.69
N GLY A 113 -3.23 -24.09 -17.89
CA GLY A 113 -2.69 -23.41 -19.07
C GLY A 113 -1.17 -23.50 -19.24
N GLN A 114 -0.39 -23.60 -18.16
CA GLN A 114 1.08 -23.60 -18.19
C GLN A 114 1.73 -24.97 -18.01
N LYS A 115 1.21 -25.84 -17.13
CA LYS A 115 1.77 -27.19 -16.87
C LYS A 115 0.99 -28.32 -17.55
N GLN A 116 -0.33 -28.18 -17.68
CA GLN A 116 -1.19 -29.25 -18.18
C GLN A 116 -1.65 -29.03 -19.63
N ASN A 117 -1.31 -27.87 -20.20
CA ASN A 117 -1.62 -27.53 -21.56
C ASN A 117 -0.68 -28.28 -22.50
N MET A 118 -1.27 -29.08 -23.38
CA MET A 118 -0.58 -29.84 -24.42
C MET A 118 0.40 -28.97 -25.22
N TYR A 119 0.19 -27.65 -25.34
CA TYR A 119 1.04 -26.78 -26.15
C TYR A 119 2.29 -26.24 -25.44
N PHE A 120 2.28 -26.06 -24.12
CA PHE A 120 3.39 -25.44 -23.38
C PHE A 120 4.18 -26.43 -22.52
N ASN A 121 3.65 -27.64 -22.30
CA ASN A 121 4.31 -28.67 -21.52
C ASN A 121 5.72 -28.98 -22.05
N CYS A 122 6.71 -29.00 -21.16
CA CYS A 122 8.11 -29.25 -21.45
C CYS A 122 8.49 -30.69 -21.82
N THR A 123 7.57 -31.67 -21.78
CA THR A 123 7.87 -33.05 -22.17
C THR A 123 8.54 -33.13 -23.55
N LEU A 124 9.61 -33.93 -23.66
CA LEU A 124 10.39 -34.11 -24.90
C LEU A 124 9.55 -34.61 -26.09
N GLU A 125 8.46 -35.31 -25.80
CA GLU A 125 7.51 -35.87 -26.79
C GLU A 125 6.53 -34.84 -27.33
N ASN A 126 6.53 -33.60 -26.80
CA ASN A 126 5.61 -32.56 -27.21
C ASN A 126 6.02 -31.93 -28.57
N PRO A 127 5.23 -32.08 -29.65
CA PRO A 127 5.57 -31.53 -30.96
C PRO A 127 5.25 -30.02 -31.09
N SER A 128 4.68 -29.40 -30.06
CA SER A 128 4.28 -28.00 -30.08
C SER A 128 5.47 -27.05 -30.28
N GLN A 129 5.29 -26.04 -31.13
CA GLN A 129 6.28 -24.97 -31.30
C GLN A 129 6.44 -24.12 -30.03
N GLU A 130 5.42 -24.06 -29.19
CA GLU A 130 5.38 -23.30 -27.94
C GLU A 130 5.81 -24.13 -26.71
N ARG A 131 6.43 -25.31 -26.93
CA ARG A 131 7.01 -26.14 -25.87
C ARG A 131 7.95 -25.32 -24.98
N CYS A 132 7.82 -25.44 -23.65
CA CYS A 132 8.64 -24.71 -22.68
C CYS A 132 8.60 -23.19 -22.80
N SER A 133 7.47 -22.65 -23.22
CA SER A 133 7.33 -21.21 -23.49
C SER A 133 6.48 -20.51 -22.43
N VAL A 134 6.76 -19.22 -22.21
CA VAL A 134 5.92 -18.36 -21.38
C VAL A 134 5.11 -17.39 -22.23
N PRO A 135 3.93 -16.91 -21.76
CA PRO A 135 3.14 -15.93 -22.48
C PRO A 135 3.93 -14.65 -22.79
N PHE A 136 3.57 -13.97 -23.89
CA PHE A 136 4.21 -12.72 -24.29
C PHE A 136 4.21 -11.62 -23.20
N SER A 137 3.22 -11.63 -22.29
CA SER A 137 3.16 -10.70 -21.15
C SER A 137 4.33 -10.84 -20.16
N CYS A 138 5.04 -11.98 -20.18
CA CYS A 138 6.25 -12.19 -19.38
C CYS A 138 7.50 -11.61 -20.03
N CYS A 139 7.46 -11.12 -21.26
CA CYS A 139 8.66 -10.70 -21.97
C CYS A 139 9.11 -9.28 -21.62
N LEU A 140 10.43 -9.10 -21.61
CA LEU A 140 11.04 -7.78 -21.46
C LEU A 140 10.87 -6.99 -22.77
N LEU A 141 10.27 -5.79 -22.67
CA LEU A 141 10.26 -4.84 -23.78
C LEU A 141 11.58 -4.06 -23.77
N ARG A 142 12.43 -4.29 -24.78
CA ARG A 142 13.63 -3.46 -25.01
C ARG A 142 13.21 -2.16 -25.67
N LYS A 143 13.67 -1.04 -25.12
CA LYS A 143 13.32 0.32 -25.60
C LYS A 143 13.81 0.61 -27.02
N ASP A 144 14.73 -0.22 -27.52
CA ASP A 144 15.44 -0.01 -28.79
C ASP A 144 14.82 -0.82 -29.95
N GLU A 145 13.81 -1.65 -29.65
CA GLU A 145 13.15 -2.51 -30.63
C GLU A 145 11.81 -1.89 -31.07
N ALA A 146 11.73 -1.41 -32.32
CA ALA A 146 10.50 -0.88 -32.91
C ALA A 146 9.44 -1.97 -33.18
N ILE A 147 9.81 -3.25 -33.05
CA ILE A 147 8.95 -4.41 -33.31
C ILE A 147 8.89 -5.25 -32.05
N ILE A 148 7.68 -5.41 -31.52
CA ILE A 148 7.41 -6.26 -30.37
C ILE A 148 7.64 -7.73 -30.75
N ASN A 149 8.68 -8.35 -30.18
CA ASN A 149 8.95 -9.77 -30.37
C ASN A 149 7.91 -10.61 -29.63
N ARG A 150 6.89 -11.11 -30.34
CA ARG A 150 5.85 -11.97 -29.76
C ARG A 150 6.31 -13.40 -29.42
N LYS A 151 7.52 -13.80 -29.80
CA LYS A 151 8.12 -15.13 -29.55
C LYS A 151 9.28 -15.12 -28.56
N CYS A 152 9.49 -14.01 -27.86
CA CYS A 152 10.49 -13.84 -26.80
C CYS A 152 10.44 -14.91 -25.70
N GLY A 153 9.24 -15.43 -25.40
CA GLY A 153 9.03 -16.45 -24.37
C GLY A 153 9.36 -17.86 -24.81
N GLN A 154 9.71 -18.10 -26.07
CA GLN A 154 9.88 -19.44 -26.63
C GLN A 154 11.07 -20.19 -26.00
N GLY A 155 10.82 -21.38 -25.47
CA GLY A 155 11.85 -22.24 -24.85
C GLY A 155 12.52 -21.65 -23.61
N LYS A 156 11.96 -20.57 -23.03
CA LYS A 156 12.58 -19.89 -21.87
C LYS A 156 12.41 -20.64 -20.55
N GLN A 157 11.50 -21.62 -20.48
CA GLN A 157 11.39 -22.50 -19.31
C GLN A 157 12.48 -23.59 -19.27
N ASP A 158 13.17 -23.87 -20.38
CA ASP A 158 14.31 -24.81 -20.45
C ASP A 158 15.63 -24.16 -20.00
N LEU A 159 15.68 -22.82 -19.86
CA LEU A 159 16.87 -22.07 -19.45
C LEU A 159 17.00 -21.98 -17.94
N ASP A 160 18.23 -21.79 -17.45
CA ASP A 160 18.46 -21.47 -16.05
C ASP A 160 17.89 -20.09 -15.70
N TYR A 161 17.52 -19.91 -14.42
CA TYR A 161 16.85 -18.70 -13.93
C TYR A 161 17.60 -17.40 -14.30
N LEU A 162 18.93 -17.42 -14.25
CA LEU A 162 19.76 -16.26 -14.55
C LEU A 162 19.71 -15.90 -16.04
N GLU A 163 19.81 -16.90 -16.91
CA GLU A 163 19.79 -16.74 -18.37
C GLU A 163 18.40 -16.38 -18.89
N ALA A 164 17.34 -16.94 -18.29
CA ALA A 164 15.96 -16.56 -18.58
C ALA A 164 15.69 -15.08 -18.23
N GLY A 165 16.32 -14.57 -17.18
CA GLY A 165 16.18 -13.19 -16.69
C GLY A 165 16.57 -12.09 -17.69
N ASP A 166 17.36 -12.41 -18.72
CA ASP A 166 17.77 -11.46 -19.77
C ASP A 166 16.69 -11.25 -20.85
N PHE A 167 15.67 -12.10 -20.87
CA PHE A 167 14.63 -12.11 -21.91
C PHE A 167 13.21 -12.00 -21.34
N ILE A 168 12.98 -12.51 -20.12
CA ILE A 168 11.65 -12.55 -19.48
C ILE A 168 11.71 -12.06 -18.03
N TYR A 169 10.58 -11.58 -17.51
CA TYR A 169 10.40 -11.28 -16.10
C TYR A 169 10.34 -12.59 -15.30
N THR A 170 11.46 -12.95 -14.67
CA THR A 170 11.56 -14.14 -13.82
C THR A 170 11.26 -13.88 -12.34
N ASN A 171 11.40 -12.62 -11.90
CA ASN A 171 11.16 -12.22 -10.52
C ASN A 171 9.70 -11.83 -10.29
N GLY A 172 9.14 -12.21 -9.13
CA GLY A 172 7.85 -11.73 -8.68
C GLY A 172 7.86 -10.23 -8.34
N CYS A 173 6.73 -9.56 -8.54
CA CYS A 173 6.55 -8.15 -8.16
C CYS A 173 6.75 -7.93 -6.64
N ILE A 174 6.36 -8.93 -5.84
CA ILE A 174 6.44 -8.88 -4.38
C ILE A 174 7.88 -9.00 -3.90
N ASP A 175 8.66 -9.92 -4.46
CA ASP A 175 10.08 -10.06 -4.10
C ASP A 175 10.84 -8.78 -4.42
N LYS A 176 10.53 -8.16 -5.57
CA LYS A 176 11.08 -6.83 -5.91
C LYS A 176 10.68 -5.75 -4.92
N LEU A 177 9.42 -5.72 -4.48
CA LEU A 177 8.93 -4.75 -3.49
C LEU A 177 9.64 -4.93 -2.13
N VAL A 178 9.77 -6.17 -1.66
CA VAL A 178 10.45 -6.50 -0.40
C VAL A 178 11.94 -6.12 -0.49
N ASN A 179 12.61 -6.47 -1.59
CA ASN A 179 14.01 -6.11 -1.83
C ASN A 179 14.21 -4.59 -1.93
N TRP A 180 13.26 -3.89 -2.54
CA TRP A 180 13.27 -2.43 -2.58
C TRP A 180 13.14 -1.82 -1.18
N ILE A 181 12.21 -2.32 -0.35
CA ILE A 181 12.05 -1.89 1.05
C ILE A 181 13.36 -2.09 1.83
N HIS A 182 14.06 -3.20 1.60
CA HIS A 182 15.35 -3.47 2.24
C HIS A 182 16.45 -2.53 1.83
N SER A 183 16.54 -2.27 0.53
CA SER A 183 17.57 -1.39 -0.02
C SER A 183 17.33 0.08 0.37
N ASN A 184 16.09 0.45 0.69
CA ASN A 184 15.66 1.82 0.94
C ASN A 184 15.18 2.07 2.37
N LEU A 185 15.67 1.31 3.35
CA LEU A 185 15.24 1.45 4.75
C LEU A 185 15.49 2.86 5.30
N PHE A 186 16.59 3.51 4.92
CA PHE A 186 16.88 4.90 5.30
C PHE A 186 15.84 5.88 4.76
N LEU A 187 15.40 5.70 3.51
CA LEU A 187 14.37 6.53 2.89
C LEU A 187 13.03 6.34 3.61
N LEU A 188 12.66 5.09 3.93
CA LEU A 188 11.46 4.79 4.71
C LEU A 188 11.52 5.42 6.11
N GLY A 189 12.65 5.32 6.80
CA GLY A 189 12.88 6.01 8.06
C GLY A 189 12.72 7.52 7.94
N GLY A 190 13.23 8.11 6.86
CA GLY A 190 13.04 9.52 6.53
C GLY A 190 11.58 9.91 6.34
N ILE A 191 10.78 9.09 5.65
CA ILE A 191 9.33 9.32 5.49
C ILE A 191 8.62 9.27 6.86
N VAL A 192 8.94 8.28 7.69
CA VAL A 192 8.34 8.16 9.03
C VAL A 192 8.71 9.37 9.89
N LEU A 193 9.96 9.81 9.89
CA LEU A 193 10.37 11.02 10.61
C LEU A 193 9.69 12.28 10.03
N GLY A 194 9.60 12.38 8.71
CA GLY A 194 8.92 13.47 8.00
C GLY A 194 7.43 13.56 8.32
N LEU A 195 6.78 12.45 8.67
CA LEU A 195 5.39 12.44 9.16
C LEU A 195 5.30 12.76 10.66
N ALA A 196 6.27 12.32 11.46
CA ALA A 196 6.27 12.51 12.92
C ALA A 196 6.47 13.97 13.33
N ILE A 197 7.35 14.71 12.64
CA ILE A 197 7.69 16.10 13.01
C ILE A 197 6.47 17.04 12.87
N PRO A 198 5.73 17.08 11.74
CA PRO A 198 4.54 17.92 11.63
C PRO A 198 3.43 17.55 12.62
N GLN A 199 3.29 16.25 12.96
CA GLN A 199 2.34 15.82 13.99
C GLN A 199 2.70 16.40 15.36
N LEU A 200 3.98 16.33 15.75
CA LEU A 200 4.44 16.90 17.02
C LEU A 200 4.19 18.41 17.08
N VAL A 201 4.52 19.14 16.01
CA VAL A 201 4.24 20.58 15.90
C VAL A 201 2.73 20.84 16.02
N GLY A 202 1.89 20.06 15.32
CA GLY A 202 0.44 20.18 15.38
C GLY A 202 -0.11 19.96 16.79
N ILE A 203 0.44 18.98 17.54
CA ILE A 203 0.07 18.72 18.93
C ILE A 203 0.44 19.92 19.81
N LEU A 204 1.69 20.41 19.72
CA LEU A 204 2.17 21.54 20.52
C LEU A 204 1.32 22.79 20.27
N LEU A 205 1.09 23.15 19.01
CA LEU A 205 0.28 24.30 18.63
C LEU A 205 -1.18 24.15 19.12
N SER A 206 -1.76 22.95 18.98
CA SER A 206 -3.13 22.70 19.46
C SER A 206 -3.25 22.85 20.97
N GLN A 207 -2.26 22.37 21.74
CA GLN A 207 -2.25 22.50 23.20
C GLN A 207 -2.07 23.95 23.65
N ILE A 208 -1.18 24.71 22.98
CA ILE A 208 -1.01 26.14 23.23
C ILE A 208 -2.33 26.88 22.99
N LEU A 209 -2.96 26.66 21.83
CA LEU A 209 -4.23 27.30 21.49
C LEU A 209 -5.37 26.90 22.44
N LEU A 210 -5.43 25.63 22.86
CA LEU A 210 -6.41 25.16 23.85
C LEU A 210 -6.26 25.88 25.19
N ASN A 211 -5.03 26.07 25.66
CA ASN A 211 -4.78 26.77 26.92
C ASN A 211 -5.15 28.25 26.80
N GLN A 212 -4.77 28.90 25.70
CA GLN A 212 -5.14 30.28 25.43
C GLN A 212 -6.67 30.49 25.44
N ILE A 213 -7.44 29.62 24.76
CA ILE A 213 -8.90 29.73 24.74
C ILE A 213 -9.51 29.53 26.14
N LYS A 214 -8.98 28.58 26.93
CA LYS A 214 -9.45 28.36 28.31
C LYS A 214 -9.20 29.58 29.18
N ASP A 215 -8.01 30.15 29.11
CA ASP A 215 -7.65 31.35 29.88
C ASP A 215 -8.55 32.53 29.51
N GLN A 216 -8.87 32.72 28.22
CA GLN A 216 -9.82 33.74 27.76
C GLN A 216 -11.22 33.54 28.37
N ILE A 217 -11.72 32.31 28.39
CA ILE A 217 -13.05 31.98 28.96
C ILE A 217 -13.07 32.20 30.48
N GLU A 218 -12.00 31.83 31.19
CA GLU A 218 -11.90 32.05 32.63
C GLU A 218 -11.85 33.54 32.98
N LEU A 219 -11.07 34.33 32.22
CA LEU A 219 -11.02 35.79 32.39
C LEU A 219 -12.38 36.45 32.11
N GLN A 220 -13.09 36.02 31.06
CA GLN A 220 -14.45 36.51 30.78
C GLN A 220 -15.42 36.20 31.92
N LYS A 221 -15.40 34.98 32.46
CA LYS A 221 -16.24 34.58 33.60
C LYS A 221 -15.90 35.37 34.87
N TYR A 222 -14.62 35.59 35.15
CA TYR A 222 -14.18 36.39 36.29
C TYR A 222 -14.68 37.84 36.19
N ASN A 223 -14.57 38.46 35.02
CA ASN A 223 -15.08 39.82 34.79
C ASN A 223 -16.61 39.91 34.92
N LEU A 224 -17.34 38.88 34.48
CA LEU A 224 -18.80 38.81 34.61
C LEU A 224 -19.26 38.69 36.07
N HIS A 225 -18.55 37.94 36.91
CA HIS A 225 -18.85 37.81 38.34
C HIS A 225 -18.53 39.06 39.17
N ARG A 226 -17.66 39.94 38.66
CA ARG A 226 -17.25 41.17 39.33
C ARG A 226 -18.19 42.35 39.05
N SER A 227 -18.97 42.30 37.97
CA SER A 227 -19.97 43.32 37.59
C SER A 227 -21.34 43.03 38.19
#